data_AF-A0A7C5MIC4-F1
#
_entry.id   AF-A0A7C5MIC4-F1
#
_cell.length_a   1.000
_cell.length_b   1.000
_cell.length_c   1.000
_cell.angle_alpha   90.00
_cell.angle_beta   90.00
_cell.angle_gamma   90.00
#
_symmetry.space_group_name_H-M   'P 1'
#
loop_
_entity.id
_entity.type
_entity.pdbx_description
1 polymer ?
#
loop_
_entity_poly.entity_id
_entity_poly.type
_entity_poly.pdbx_seq_one_letter_code
_entity_poly.pdbx_strand_id
1 'polypeptide(L)'
;RGVTNGAAVVLDARTMEVLALVGSKDFFDRENNGQVNGAHAPRSPGSALKPFIYALALDSGLIHPRTLLTDLPQSFAGFNPENFDRDFVGPISATMALVNSRNVPAVSLAARLPPTALRDLLAAAGVGRLQPAEHYGLAIVLGGVEVSLEEMVSLYAMLARRGVWSPLGLLRGEALKEKRLLSPEAATLTVFMLRENPRPGRGYSQESTGRGPEVAWKTGTSAGFRDAWAIGISGPFVVGVFMGNFDGKPSRALVGREAAGPLMFDIFDTLRAITPDWPEVVPASPPPELNLKEVEVCAVSGLLPNPYCPHRVRTLFIPGKSPIEQCRLHREVLVEDETGLAACPGSIGAVRTHKAVFEFWPSDALELFRRAGVIRPTPPPLADRCREVPPEGMPPRITSPRPGSIYNMRLGMHEVNRLPLKAVCEAGVRTVHWFVDARYLGEADTTASLTWPLEVGRHTVRVVDDHGRAAARSFVVRAEVGR
;
A
#
# COMPACT_ATOMS: atom_id res chain seq x y z
N ARG A 1 28.07 8.48 12.47
CA ARG A 1 27.64 7.47 11.46
C ARG A 1 27.52 8.08 10.05
N GLY A 2 28.44 8.97 9.65
CA GLY A 2 28.41 9.61 8.31
C GLY A 2 27.18 10.49 8.02
N VAL A 3 26.47 10.95 9.06
CA VAL A 3 25.36 11.90 8.97
C VAL A 3 25.82 13.16 9.68
N THR A 4 25.83 14.28 8.97
CA THR A 4 26.44 15.53 9.45
C THR A 4 25.41 16.62 9.75
N ASN A 5 24.22 16.56 9.15
CA ASN A 5 23.19 17.58 9.31
C ASN A 5 21.77 17.03 9.46
N GLY A 6 20.86 17.93 9.81
CA GLY A 6 19.43 17.71 9.94
C GLY A 6 18.67 19.01 10.18
N ALA A 7 17.36 18.94 10.10
CA ALA A 7 16.45 20.07 10.35
C ALA A 7 15.21 19.58 11.10
N ALA A 8 14.60 20.47 11.87
CA ALA A 8 13.37 20.19 12.60
C ALA A 8 12.41 21.38 12.56
N VAL A 9 11.12 21.10 12.47
CA VAL A 9 10.04 22.09 12.50
C VAL A 9 9.00 21.63 13.51
N VAL A 10 8.58 22.53 14.39
CA VAL A 10 7.46 22.35 15.32
C VAL A 10 6.37 23.36 14.96
N LEU A 11 5.16 22.87 14.72
CA LEU A 11 4.01 23.66 14.28
C LEU A 11 2.83 23.46 15.24
N ASP A 12 2.11 24.53 15.56
CA ASP A 12 0.74 24.43 16.11
C ASP A 12 -0.27 24.35 14.96
N ALA A 13 -0.93 23.22 14.76
CA ALA A 13 -1.89 22.99 13.69
C ALA A 13 -3.21 23.77 13.88
N ARG A 14 -3.50 24.34 15.05
CA ARG A 14 -4.72 25.15 15.24
C ARG A 14 -4.58 26.50 14.54
N THR A 15 -3.39 27.09 14.66
CA THR A 15 -3.08 28.43 14.15
C THR A 15 -2.19 28.40 12.90
N MET A 16 -1.58 27.25 12.61
CA MET A 16 -0.51 27.06 11.61
C MET A 16 0.76 27.87 11.92
N GLU A 17 0.95 28.33 13.16
CA GLU A 17 2.13 29.07 13.57
C GLU A 17 3.33 28.13 13.76
N VAL A 18 4.46 28.49 13.16
CA VAL A 18 5.74 27.79 13.38
C VAL A 18 6.28 28.21 14.74
N LEU A 19 6.32 27.27 15.68
CA LEU A 19 6.77 27.50 17.05
C LEU A 19 8.30 27.40 17.18
N ALA A 20 8.90 26.52 16.38
CA ALA A 20 10.34 26.37 16.30
C ALA A 20 10.75 25.87 14.91
N LEU A 21 11.83 26.43 14.38
CA LEU A 21 12.47 25.97 13.16
C LEU A 21 13.99 25.91 13.38
N VAL A 22 14.55 24.73 13.22
CA VAL A 22 15.99 24.49 13.24
C VAL A 22 16.40 24.04 11.84
N GLY A 23 17.21 24.86 11.16
CA GLY A 23 17.58 24.62 9.75
C GLY A 23 18.80 23.72 9.55
N SER A 24 19.65 23.58 10.55
CA SER A 24 20.88 22.79 10.49
C SER A 24 21.32 22.37 11.90
N LYS A 25 22.27 21.43 11.99
CA LYS A 25 22.82 20.98 13.28
C LYS A 25 23.58 22.09 14.01
N ASP A 26 24.37 22.86 13.26
CA ASP A 26 25.21 23.95 13.75
C ASP A 26 25.38 24.99 12.64
N PHE A 27 24.92 26.22 12.88
CA PHE A 27 25.00 27.31 11.92
C PHE A 27 26.44 27.68 11.54
N PHE A 28 27.39 27.48 12.44
CA PHE A 28 28.79 27.87 12.24
C PHE A 28 29.65 26.77 11.62
N ASP A 29 29.11 25.58 11.40
CA ASP A 29 29.78 24.47 10.74
C ASP A 29 29.93 24.74 9.23
N ARG A 30 31.03 25.36 8.84
CA ARG A 30 31.34 25.64 7.43
C ARG A 30 31.66 24.38 6.62
N GLU A 31 32.17 23.32 7.25
CA GLU A 31 32.55 22.09 6.55
C GLU A 31 31.32 21.33 6.04
N ASN A 32 30.23 21.36 6.79
CA ASN A 32 29.01 20.63 6.47
C ASN A 32 27.87 21.49 5.94
N ASN A 33 28.14 22.74 5.56
CA ASN A 33 27.16 23.72 5.06
C ASN A 33 26.10 24.12 6.11
N GLY A 34 26.50 24.34 7.36
CA GLY A 34 25.64 24.71 8.49
C GLY A 34 24.76 25.95 8.27
N GLN A 35 25.12 26.83 7.35
CA GLN A 35 24.33 28.02 7.01
C GLN A 35 23.17 27.74 6.04
N VAL A 36 23.09 26.54 5.47
CA VAL A 36 21.97 26.10 4.63
C VAL A 36 20.80 25.72 5.53
N ASN A 37 19.62 26.28 5.27
CA ASN A 37 18.41 25.84 5.93
C ASN A 37 17.84 24.58 5.25
N GLY A 38 18.12 23.42 5.86
CA GLY A 38 17.60 22.13 5.44
C GLY A 38 16.08 22.00 5.51
N ALA A 39 15.38 22.85 6.26
CA ALA A 39 13.91 22.84 6.31
C ALA A 39 13.27 23.39 5.03
N HIS A 40 13.93 24.34 4.35
CA HIS A 40 13.48 24.90 3.07
C HIS A 40 14.00 24.12 1.85
N ALA A 41 15.05 23.32 2.02
CA ALA A 41 15.71 22.63 0.92
C ALA A 41 14.81 21.48 0.37
N PRO A 42 14.50 21.47 -0.93
CA PRO A 42 13.75 20.37 -1.55
C PRO A 42 14.55 19.09 -1.53
N ARG A 43 13.90 17.99 -1.14
CA ARG A 43 14.51 16.67 -1.02
C ARG A 43 13.45 15.60 -1.27
N SER A 44 13.89 14.40 -1.62
CA SER A 44 12.97 13.27 -1.75
C SER A 44 12.43 12.88 -0.35
N PRO A 45 11.11 12.96 -0.11
CA PRO A 45 10.50 12.58 1.17
C PRO A 45 10.37 11.06 1.33
N GLY A 46 10.70 10.30 0.28
CA GLY A 46 10.48 8.86 0.23
C GLY A 46 9.04 8.49 0.57
N SER A 47 8.89 7.49 1.45
CA SER A 47 7.58 6.99 1.91
C SER A 47 6.77 7.95 2.80
N ALA A 48 7.30 9.13 3.17
CA ALA A 48 6.54 10.09 3.98
C ALA A 48 5.33 10.68 3.23
N LEU A 49 5.25 10.53 1.91
CA LEU A 49 4.08 10.93 1.11
C LEU A 49 2.93 9.92 1.08
N LYS A 50 3.17 8.67 1.49
CA LYS A 50 2.15 7.62 1.41
C LYS A 50 0.83 7.95 2.10
N PRO A 51 0.79 8.61 3.28
CA PRO A 51 -0.48 8.90 3.95
C PRO A 51 -1.47 9.64 3.05
N PHE A 52 -0.99 10.48 2.14
CA PHE A 52 -1.85 11.24 1.23
C PHE A 52 -2.46 10.38 0.12
N ILE A 53 -1.78 9.31 -0.33
CA ILE A 53 -2.39 8.32 -1.23
C ILE A 53 -3.49 7.53 -0.52
N TYR A 54 -3.24 7.14 0.73
CA TYR A 54 -4.25 6.43 1.52
C TYR A 54 -5.44 7.35 1.83
N ALA A 55 -5.20 8.62 2.14
CA ALA A 55 -6.24 9.63 2.34
C ALA A 55 -7.09 9.81 1.08
N LEU A 56 -6.48 9.96 -0.10
CA LEU A 56 -7.20 10.04 -1.37
C LEU A 56 -7.99 8.76 -1.68
N ALA A 57 -7.45 7.59 -1.36
CA ALA A 57 -8.14 6.31 -1.53
C ALA A 57 -9.33 6.14 -0.58
N LEU A 58 -9.22 6.62 0.66
CA LEU A 58 -10.34 6.69 1.61
C LEU A 58 -11.41 7.67 1.10
N ASP A 59 -11.00 8.85 0.62
CA ASP A 59 -11.90 9.91 0.19
C ASP A 59 -12.67 9.58 -1.10
N SER A 60 -12.08 8.75 -1.96
CA SER A 60 -12.69 8.20 -3.18
C SER A 60 -13.47 6.90 -2.95
N GLY A 61 -13.51 6.37 -1.72
CA GLY A 61 -14.25 5.16 -1.39
C GLY A 61 -13.59 3.86 -1.85
N LEU A 62 -12.30 3.88 -2.23
CA LEU A 62 -11.58 2.70 -2.68
C LEU A 62 -11.22 1.74 -1.53
N ILE A 63 -11.08 2.27 -0.31
CA ILE A 63 -10.68 1.53 0.89
C ILE A 63 -11.38 2.05 2.16
N HIS A 64 -11.27 1.25 3.21
CA HIS A 64 -11.41 1.59 4.63
C HIS A 64 -10.19 1.02 5.38
N PRO A 65 -9.96 1.34 6.67
CA PRO A 65 -8.73 0.95 7.39
C PRO A 65 -8.41 -0.55 7.40
N ARG A 66 -9.44 -1.41 7.39
CA ARG A 66 -9.29 -2.88 7.36
C ARG A 66 -9.34 -3.48 5.96
N THR A 67 -9.47 -2.68 4.90
CA THR A 67 -9.50 -3.21 3.52
C THR A 67 -8.23 -4.00 3.24
N LEU A 68 -8.39 -5.22 2.74
CA LEU A 68 -7.27 -6.10 2.42
C LEU A 68 -6.59 -5.64 1.13
N LEU A 69 -5.32 -5.29 1.25
CA LEU A 69 -4.43 -4.95 0.14
C LEU A 69 -3.46 -6.10 -0.10
N THR A 70 -2.90 -6.14 -1.30
CA THR A 70 -1.99 -7.21 -1.72
C THR A 70 -0.56 -6.70 -1.79
N ASP A 71 0.32 -7.23 -0.94
CA ASP A 71 1.77 -7.05 -1.01
C ASP A 71 2.43 -8.30 -1.60
N LEU A 72 2.31 -8.44 -2.93
CA LEU A 72 2.90 -9.53 -3.72
C LEU A 72 3.66 -8.93 -4.92
N PRO A 73 4.58 -9.68 -5.56
CA PRO A 73 5.25 -9.22 -6.78
C PRO A 73 4.24 -8.79 -7.85
N GLN A 74 4.25 -7.50 -8.19
CA GLN A 74 3.32 -6.91 -9.15
C GLN A 74 4.05 -5.96 -10.10
N SER A 75 3.50 -5.83 -11.32
CA SER A 75 3.99 -4.91 -12.34
C SER A 75 2.89 -3.96 -12.76
N PHE A 76 3.23 -2.67 -12.85
CA PHE A 76 2.35 -1.60 -13.25
C PHE A 76 2.89 -0.97 -14.53
N ALA A 77 2.43 -1.44 -15.69
CA ALA A 77 2.89 -0.95 -17.00
C ALA A 77 4.44 -0.89 -17.15
N GLY A 78 5.14 -1.90 -16.63
CA GLY A 78 6.61 -1.98 -16.66
C GLY A 78 7.30 -1.51 -15.37
N PHE A 79 6.63 -0.73 -14.53
CA PHE A 79 7.12 -0.35 -13.21
C PHE A 79 6.94 -1.49 -12.21
N ASN A 80 8.02 -1.96 -11.58
CA ASN A 80 8.01 -3.06 -10.62
C ASN A 80 8.49 -2.51 -9.26
N PRO A 81 7.57 -2.07 -8.38
CA PRO A 81 7.97 -1.57 -7.07
C PRO A 81 8.46 -2.72 -6.19
N GLU A 82 9.61 -2.53 -5.53
CA GLU A 82 10.12 -3.42 -4.49
C GLU A 82 9.90 -2.82 -3.11
N ASN A 83 9.69 -3.64 -2.09
CA ASN A 83 9.66 -3.18 -0.70
C ASN A 83 11.06 -2.87 -0.18
N PHE A 84 11.14 -2.05 0.87
CA PHE A 84 12.42 -1.64 1.46
C PHE A 84 13.26 -2.82 1.96
N ASP A 85 12.61 -3.81 2.59
CA ASP A 85 13.20 -5.07 3.06
C ASP A 85 13.36 -6.13 1.94
N ARG A 86 12.89 -5.82 0.71
CA ARG A 86 12.85 -6.73 -0.45
C ARG A 86 12.02 -8.00 -0.25
N ASP A 87 11.21 -8.03 0.80
CA ASP A 87 10.29 -9.12 1.09
C ASP A 87 8.84 -8.70 0.79
N PHE A 88 8.01 -9.71 0.58
CA PHE A 88 6.57 -9.57 0.38
C PHE A 88 5.86 -10.26 1.53
N VAL A 89 4.94 -9.55 2.19
CA VAL A 89 4.17 -10.12 3.32
C VAL A 89 2.82 -10.67 2.89
N GLY A 90 2.42 -10.45 1.65
CA GLY A 90 1.19 -10.97 1.08
C GLY A 90 -0.03 -10.11 1.42
N PRO A 91 -1.20 -10.73 1.65
CA PRO A 91 -2.40 -10.01 2.04
C PRO A 91 -2.21 -9.25 3.37
N ILE A 92 -2.47 -7.94 3.37
CA ILE A 92 -2.24 -7.04 4.51
C ILE A 92 -3.34 -5.97 4.56
N SER A 93 -3.81 -5.59 5.75
CA SER A 93 -4.81 -4.51 5.86
C SER A 93 -4.24 -3.15 5.44
N ALA A 94 -5.10 -2.24 4.99
CA ALA A 94 -4.68 -0.89 4.60
C ALA A 94 -3.91 -0.16 5.72
N THR A 95 -4.37 -0.28 6.98
CA THR A 95 -3.64 0.26 8.15
C THR A 95 -2.23 -0.32 8.23
N MET A 96 -2.11 -1.64 8.23
CA MET A 96 -0.80 -2.28 8.40
C MET A 96 0.11 -2.02 7.20
N ALA A 97 -0.43 -1.92 5.99
CA ALA A 97 0.34 -1.58 4.79
C ALA A 97 0.93 -0.17 4.88
N LEU A 98 0.14 0.81 5.35
CA LEU A 98 0.59 2.19 5.56
C LEU A 98 1.66 2.25 6.66
N VAL A 99 1.38 1.61 7.80
CA VAL A 99 2.22 1.63 8.99
C VAL A 99 3.56 0.91 8.77
N ASN A 100 3.54 -0.26 8.11
CA ASN A 100 4.77 -0.96 7.69
C ASN A 100 5.39 -0.32 6.44
N SER A 101 4.81 0.75 5.91
CA SER A 101 5.37 1.50 4.79
C SER A 101 5.61 0.63 3.55
N ARG A 102 4.70 -0.31 3.27
CA ARG A 102 4.79 -1.22 2.11
C ARG A 102 4.65 -0.44 0.80
N ASN A 103 5.50 -0.73 -0.18
CA ASN A 103 5.57 -0.01 -1.46
C ASN A 103 4.49 -0.51 -2.43
N VAL A 104 4.32 -1.82 -2.57
CA VAL A 104 3.36 -2.39 -3.53
C VAL A 104 1.92 -1.97 -3.26
N PRO A 105 1.39 -2.07 -2.02
CA PRO A 105 0.02 -1.63 -1.73
C PRO A 105 -0.21 -0.14 -2.03
N ALA A 106 0.77 0.71 -1.71
CA ALA A 106 0.66 2.15 -1.97
C ALA A 106 0.61 2.46 -3.48
N VAL A 107 1.45 1.79 -4.28
CA VAL A 107 1.45 1.92 -5.74
C VAL A 107 0.16 1.36 -6.34
N SER A 108 -0.35 0.24 -5.81
CA SER A 108 -1.61 -0.36 -6.23
C SER A 108 -2.81 0.57 -6.00
N LEU A 109 -2.85 1.26 -4.85
CA LEU A 109 -3.87 2.29 -4.59
C LEU A 109 -3.75 3.47 -5.54
N ALA A 110 -2.53 3.97 -5.77
CA ALA A 110 -2.31 5.08 -6.69
C ALA A 110 -2.72 4.73 -8.13
N ALA A 111 -2.50 3.50 -8.57
CA ALA A 111 -2.91 3.03 -9.89
C ALA A 111 -4.44 2.94 -10.07
N ARG A 112 -5.21 2.94 -8.97
CA ARG A 112 -6.69 2.96 -8.96
C ARG A 112 -7.27 4.37 -8.81
N LEU A 113 -6.44 5.36 -8.48
CA LEU A 113 -6.81 6.76 -8.40
C LEU A 113 -6.61 7.44 -9.77
N PRO A 114 -7.18 8.64 -9.98
CA PRO A 114 -6.81 9.47 -11.13
C PRO A 114 -5.29 9.65 -11.18
N PRO A 115 -4.62 9.53 -12.35
CA PRO A 115 -3.16 9.59 -12.46
C PRO A 115 -2.53 10.87 -11.90
N THR A 116 -3.29 11.98 -11.88
CA THR A 116 -2.85 13.27 -11.38
C THR A 116 -3.14 13.49 -9.89
N ALA A 117 -3.90 12.61 -9.23
CA ALA A 117 -4.53 12.88 -7.93
C ALA A 117 -3.55 13.34 -6.83
N LEU A 118 -2.42 12.66 -6.65
CA LEU A 118 -1.43 13.08 -5.66
C LEU A 118 -0.74 14.38 -6.06
N ARG A 119 -0.35 14.52 -7.33
CA ARG A 119 0.30 15.73 -7.83
C ARG A 119 -0.62 16.95 -7.69
N ASP A 120 -1.91 16.79 -7.96
CA ASP A 120 -2.90 17.85 -7.85
C ASP A 120 -3.15 18.24 -6.39
N LEU A 121 -3.19 17.26 -5.47
CA LEU A 121 -3.24 17.52 -4.04
C LEU A 121 -2.02 18.32 -3.56
N LEU A 122 -0.80 17.91 -3.95
CA LEU A 122 0.43 18.61 -3.61
C LEU A 122 0.43 20.04 -4.17
N ALA A 123 0.03 20.23 -5.42
CA ALA A 123 -0.07 21.54 -6.05
C ALA A 123 -1.11 22.44 -5.35
N ALA A 124 -2.27 21.90 -5.00
CA ALA A 124 -3.31 22.62 -4.29
C ALA A 124 -2.87 23.04 -2.87
N ALA A 125 -2.01 22.22 -2.25
CA ALA A 125 -1.32 22.47 -0.99
C ALA A 125 -0.03 23.31 -1.13
N GLY A 126 0.17 23.97 -2.27
CA GLY A 126 1.24 24.95 -2.44
C GLY A 126 2.64 24.36 -2.56
N VAL A 127 2.80 23.05 -2.75
CA VAL A 127 4.12 22.43 -3.01
C VAL A 127 4.68 23.00 -4.31
N GLY A 128 5.86 23.61 -4.22
CA GLY A 128 6.53 24.25 -5.36
C GLY A 128 7.24 23.28 -6.29
N ARG A 129 7.65 23.77 -7.47
CA ARG A 129 8.55 23.07 -8.43
C ARG A 129 8.03 21.70 -8.93
N LEU A 130 6.71 21.50 -8.91
CA LEU A 130 6.11 20.28 -9.44
C LEU A 130 6.20 20.22 -10.98
N GLN A 131 6.64 19.07 -11.48
CA GLN A 131 6.62 18.72 -12.90
C GLN A 131 5.22 18.19 -13.30
N PRO A 132 4.94 18.04 -14.61
CA PRO A 132 3.73 17.37 -15.09
C PRO A 132 3.59 15.94 -14.52
N ALA A 133 2.37 15.44 -14.40
CA ALA A 133 2.11 14.13 -13.76
C ALA A 133 2.82 12.96 -14.50
N GLU A 134 2.97 13.09 -15.82
CA GLU A 134 3.64 12.12 -16.70
C GLU A 134 5.13 11.98 -16.37
N HIS A 135 5.76 13.05 -15.87
CA HIS A 135 7.16 13.01 -15.45
C HIS A 135 7.37 12.05 -14.28
N TYR A 136 6.43 12.03 -13.34
CA TYR A 136 6.56 11.21 -12.13
C TYR A 136 5.99 9.80 -12.30
N GLY A 137 4.86 9.68 -13.00
CA GLY A 137 4.07 8.44 -13.03
C GLY A 137 3.76 7.93 -11.62
N LEU A 138 3.76 6.60 -11.44
CA LEU A 138 3.50 5.98 -10.14
C LEU A 138 4.66 6.13 -9.14
N ALA A 139 5.84 6.55 -9.58
CA ALA A 139 7.00 6.72 -8.70
C ALA A 139 6.83 7.89 -7.72
N ILE A 140 5.93 8.84 -8.00
CA ILE A 140 5.59 9.95 -7.08
C ILE A 140 5.23 9.45 -5.68
N VAL A 141 4.54 8.32 -5.61
CA VAL A 141 4.06 7.69 -4.36
C VAL A 141 5.20 7.25 -3.46
N LEU A 142 6.35 6.94 -4.05
CA LEU A 142 7.54 6.45 -3.36
C LEU A 142 8.57 7.57 -3.12
N GLY A 143 8.17 8.84 -3.32
CA GLY A 143 9.04 9.99 -3.13
C GLY A 143 9.84 10.38 -4.37
N GLY A 144 9.37 10.05 -5.58
CA GLY A 144 9.94 10.53 -6.85
C GLY A 144 9.75 12.04 -7.10
N VAL A 145 9.26 12.78 -6.11
CA VAL A 145 9.09 14.24 -6.11
C VAL A 145 9.92 14.83 -4.98
N GLU A 146 10.40 16.05 -5.14
CA GLU A 146 11.10 16.78 -4.09
C GLU A 146 10.13 17.71 -3.35
N VAL A 147 10.19 17.70 -2.03
CA VAL A 147 9.42 18.59 -1.15
C VAL A 147 10.33 19.11 -0.04
N SER A 148 10.03 20.30 0.49
CA SER A 148 10.69 20.82 1.69
C SER A 148 10.08 20.23 2.97
N LEU A 149 10.79 20.34 4.09
CA LEU A 149 10.27 19.90 5.39
C LEU A 149 9.07 20.73 5.83
N GLU A 150 9.08 22.02 5.54
CA GLU A 150 7.96 22.91 5.81
C GLU A 150 6.70 22.55 5.00
N GLU A 151 6.88 22.31 3.70
CA GLU A 151 5.80 21.82 2.83
C GLU A 151 5.24 20.51 3.41
N MET A 152 6.11 19.60 3.84
CA MET A 152 5.68 18.34 4.42
C MET A 152 4.96 18.50 5.75
N VAL A 153 5.43 19.35 6.64
CA VAL A 153 4.76 19.66 7.91
C VAL A 153 3.39 20.31 7.67
N SER A 154 3.25 21.21 6.69
CA SER A 154 1.96 21.81 6.33
C SER A 154 0.94 20.77 5.85
N LEU A 155 1.40 19.75 5.11
CA LEU A 155 0.58 18.66 4.63
C LEU A 155 0.12 17.73 5.77
N TYR A 156 0.96 17.45 6.76
CA TYR A 156 0.53 16.69 7.95
C TYR A 156 -0.37 17.53 8.86
N ALA A 157 -0.16 18.84 8.93
CA ALA A 157 -1.08 19.76 9.60
C ALA A 157 -2.47 19.73 8.97
N MET A 158 -2.57 19.64 7.64
CA MET A 158 -3.86 19.42 6.98
C MET A 158 -4.58 18.15 7.48
N LEU A 159 -3.85 17.05 7.71
CA LEU A 159 -4.45 15.84 8.29
C LEU A 159 -4.95 16.07 9.71
N ALA A 160 -4.14 16.72 10.56
CA ALA A 160 -4.51 17.11 11.92
C ALA A 160 -5.75 18.02 11.96
N ARG A 161 -5.89 18.88 10.94
CA ARG A 161 -6.99 19.83 10.75
C ARG A 161 -8.14 19.27 9.92
N ARG A 162 -8.30 17.94 9.88
CA ARG A 162 -9.42 17.26 9.23
C ARG A 162 -9.60 17.71 7.76
N GLY A 163 -8.49 17.73 7.01
CA GLY A 163 -8.45 18.00 5.58
C GLY A 163 -8.39 19.47 5.18
N VAL A 164 -8.27 20.39 6.14
CA VAL A 164 -8.09 21.83 5.87
C VAL A 164 -6.61 22.19 5.86
N TRP A 165 -6.11 22.55 4.69
CA TRP A 165 -4.74 23.02 4.48
C TRP A 165 -4.66 24.54 4.53
N SER A 166 -3.48 25.04 4.90
CA SER A 166 -3.09 26.45 4.88
C SER A 166 -1.56 26.53 4.74
N PRO A 167 -0.99 27.64 4.21
CA PRO A 167 0.44 27.88 4.35
C PRO A 167 0.86 27.97 5.83
N LEU A 168 2.17 27.86 6.10
CA LEU A 168 2.73 28.06 7.43
C LEU A 168 2.72 29.55 7.79
N GLY A 169 2.29 29.88 9.01
CA GLY A 169 2.42 31.22 9.59
C GLY A 169 3.79 31.39 10.24
N LEU A 170 4.67 32.14 9.59
CA LEU A 170 6.00 32.45 10.12
C LEU A 170 5.98 33.66 11.07
N LEU A 171 4.97 34.53 10.90
CA LEU A 171 4.76 35.70 11.72
C LEU A 171 3.48 35.54 12.53
N ARG A 172 3.54 35.96 13.81
CA ARG A 172 2.38 35.91 14.71
C ARG A 172 1.24 36.78 14.15
N GLY A 173 0.05 36.20 14.08
CA GLY A 173 -1.16 36.90 13.61
C GLY A 173 -1.25 37.07 12.08
N GLU A 174 -0.42 36.36 11.31
CA GLU A 174 -0.55 36.33 9.86
C GLU A 174 -1.92 35.75 9.44
N ALA A 175 -2.62 36.45 8.55
CA ALA A 175 -3.91 35.97 8.03
C ALA A 175 -3.65 34.95 6.91
N LEU A 176 -3.87 33.67 7.21
CA LEU A 176 -3.58 32.59 6.28
C LEU A 176 -4.81 32.18 5.48
N LYS A 177 -4.61 31.82 4.21
CA LYS A 177 -5.68 31.35 3.32
C LYS A 177 -5.87 29.86 3.46
N GLU A 178 -7.03 29.47 3.95
CA GLU A 178 -7.40 28.07 4.14
C GLU A 178 -8.05 27.47 2.89
N LYS A 179 -7.80 26.18 2.67
CA LYS A 179 -8.43 25.38 1.62
C LYS A 179 -8.74 23.99 2.15
N ARG A 180 -9.97 23.52 1.94
CA ARG A 180 -10.30 22.11 2.17
C ARG A 180 -9.82 21.29 0.97
N LEU A 181 -8.89 20.37 1.20
CA LEU A 181 -8.32 19.51 0.16
C LEU A 181 -8.68 18.03 0.32
N LEU A 182 -9.14 17.64 1.52
CA LEU A 182 -9.65 16.29 1.82
C LEU A 182 -10.95 16.40 2.61
N SER A 183 -11.80 15.37 2.53
CA SER A 183 -12.91 15.24 3.48
C SER A 183 -12.39 15.09 4.92
N PRO A 184 -13.14 15.61 5.91
CA PRO A 184 -12.73 15.48 7.31
C PRO A 184 -12.67 14.02 7.74
N GLU A 185 -13.55 13.16 7.23
CA GLU A 185 -13.55 11.72 7.51
C GLU A 185 -12.29 11.03 7.00
N ALA A 186 -11.89 11.25 5.73
CA ALA A 186 -10.70 10.62 5.16
C ALA A 186 -9.42 11.06 5.87
N ALA A 187 -9.31 12.36 6.20
CA ALA A 187 -8.19 12.89 6.98
C ALA A 187 -8.13 12.25 8.37
N THR A 188 -9.24 12.19 9.09
CA THR A 188 -9.31 11.57 10.43
C THR A 188 -8.98 10.07 10.40
N LEU A 189 -9.52 9.31 9.43
CA LEU A 189 -9.18 7.90 9.26
C LEU A 189 -7.68 7.70 8.96
N THR A 190 -7.08 8.60 8.18
CA THR A 190 -5.63 8.55 7.90
C THR A 190 -4.81 8.75 9.17
N VAL A 191 -5.18 9.71 10.03
CA VAL A 191 -4.50 9.92 11.32
C VAL A 191 -4.68 8.71 12.23
N PHE A 192 -5.88 8.14 12.31
CA PHE A 192 -6.12 6.89 13.06
C PHE A 192 -5.26 5.74 12.57
N MET A 193 -5.10 5.57 11.26
CA MET A 193 -4.22 4.53 10.70
C MET A 193 -2.75 4.77 11.08
N LEU A 194 -2.29 6.03 11.06
CA LEU A 194 -0.92 6.39 11.44
C LEU A 194 -0.61 6.24 12.93
N ARG A 195 -1.64 6.36 13.77
CA ARG A 195 -1.56 6.17 15.23
C ARG A 195 -1.17 4.74 15.61
N GLU A 196 -1.54 3.76 14.79
CA GLU A 196 -1.18 2.35 14.96
C GLU A 196 0.31 2.07 14.67
N ASN A 197 1.10 3.08 14.29
CA ASN A 197 2.54 2.94 14.10
C ASN A 197 3.26 2.99 15.45
N PRO A 198 3.86 1.89 15.94
CA PRO A 198 4.50 1.84 17.24
C PRO A 198 5.74 2.74 17.27
N ARG A 199 6.02 3.36 18.42
CA ARG A 199 7.22 4.18 18.63
C ARG A 199 8.51 3.45 18.17
N PRO A 200 9.55 4.16 17.69
CA PRO A 200 10.86 3.59 17.38
C PRO A 200 11.39 2.71 18.52
N GLY A 201 12.06 1.61 18.18
CA GLY A 201 12.57 0.64 19.16
C GLY A 201 11.53 -0.28 19.80
N ARG A 202 10.22 -0.07 19.58
CA ARG A 202 9.15 -0.99 19.99
C ARG A 202 8.64 -1.80 18.80
N GLY A 203 8.33 -3.07 19.05
CA GLY A 203 7.67 -3.95 18.08
C GLY A 203 6.15 -3.72 18.03
N TYR A 204 5.51 -4.19 16.96
CA TYR A 204 4.05 -4.08 16.75
C TYR A 204 3.20 -4.83 17.79
N SER A 205 3.78 -5.82 18.48
CA SER A 205 3.11 -6.64 19.49
C SER A 205 3.32 -6.15 20.93
N GLN A 206 4.05 -5.06 21.14
CA GLN A 206 4.25 -4.50 22.47
C GLN A 206 3.23 -3.40 22.71
N GLU A 207 2.37 -3.59 23.71
CA GLU A 207 1.43 -2.56 24.16
C GLU A 207 2.18 -1.23 24.42
N SER A 208 1.58 -0.14 23.97
CA SER A 208 2.08 1.23 24.10
C SER A 208 1.99 1.74 25.55
N THR A 209 2.53 1.00 26.52
CA THR A 209 2.58 1.37 27.94
C THR A 209 3.66 2.42 28.26
N GLY A 210 4.08 3.21 27.27
CA GLY A 210 5.09 4.26 27.44
C GLY A 210 4.51 5.52 28.09
N ARG A 211 5.30 6.17 28.97
CA ARG A 211 4.95 7.42 29.69
C ARG A 211 4.87 8.68 28.81
N GLY A 212 4.95 8.58 27.48
CA GLY A 212 4.98 9.73 26.57
C GLY A 212 3.66 9.91 25.80
N PRO A 213 3.45 11.06 25.13
CA PRO A 213 2.24 11.31 24.33
C PRO A 213 2.03 10.26 23.25
N GLU A 214 0.78 9.98 22.90
CA GLU A 214 0.49 9.21 21.70
C GLU A 214 0.92 10.03 20.47
N VAL A 215 1.44 9.38 19.42
CA VAL A 215 1.88 10.09 18.21
C VAL A 215 1.42 9.32 16.99
N ALA A 216 0.62 9.96 16.13
CA ALA A 216 0.32 9.44 14.80
C ALA A 216 1.43 9.89 13.84
N TRP A 217 2.21 8.95 13.31
CA TRP A 217 3.46 9.31 12.64
C TRP A 217 3.85 8.41 11.49
N LYS A 218 4.68 8.95 10.60
CA LYS A 218 5.19 8.26 9.43
C LYS A 218 6.66 8.60 9.19
N THR A 219 7.38 7.60 8.72
CA THR A 219 8.76 7.72 8.25
C THR A 219 8.86 7.84 6.74
N GLY A 220 9.93 8.47 6.30
CA GLY A 220 10.39 8.49 4.91
C GLY A 220 11.88 8.16 4.85
N THR A 221 12.27 7.37 3.86
CA THR A 221 13.68 7.12 3.53
C THR A 221 13.79 7.25 2.02
N SER A 222 14.67 8.12 1.54
CA SER A 222 14.89 8.30 0.11
C SER A 222 15.68 7.15 -0.51
N ALA A 223 15.55 6.98 -1.82
CA ALA A 223 16.34 6.00 -2.55
C ALA A 223 17.85 6.29 -2.39
N GLY A 224 18.64 5.25 -2.13
CA GLY A 224 20.08 5.38 -1.93
C GLY A 224 20.50 5.93 -0.57
N PHE A 225 19.60 6.03 0.42
CA PHE A 225 19.90 6.44 1.80
C PHE A 225 20.53 7.84 1.91
N ARG A 226 19.93 8.82 1.24
CA ARG A 226 20.38 10.23 1.29
C ARG A 226 19.60 11.07 2.29
N ASP A 227 18.35 10.71 2.54
CA ASP A 227 17.40 11.49 3.31
C ASP A 227 16.59 10.57 4.24
N ALA A 228 16.55 10.93 5.51
CA ALA A 228 15.75 10.27 6.54
C ALA A 228 14.74 11.26 7.11
N TRP A 229 13.46 10.88 7.07
CA TRP A 229 12.33 11.71 7.48
C TRP A 229 11.53 11.03 8.58
N ALA A 230 11.02 11.83 9.51
CA ALA A 230 9.96 11.46 10.42
C ALA A 230 9.03 12.66 10.61
N ILE A 231 7.73 12.46 10.39
CA ILE A 231 6.71 13.48 10.65
C ILE A 231 5.63 12.85 11.50
N GLY A 232 5.26 13.54 12.57
CA GLY A 232 4.31 13.08 13.55
C GLY A 232 3.31 14.17 13.94
N ILE A 233 2.17 13.73 14.42
CA ILE A 233 1.08 14.56 14.92
C ILE A 233 0.82 14.10 16.35
N SER A 234 0.79 15.04 17.30
CA SER A 234 0.32 14.80 18.66
C SER A 234 -0.42 16.00 19.22
N GLY A 235 -1.67 15.79 19.64
CA GLY A 235 -2.56 16.88 20.01
C GLY A 235 -2.64 17.94 18.92
N PRO A 236 -2.44 19.24 19.25
CA PRO A 236 -2.39 20.29 18.24
C PRO A 236 -1.03 20.40 17.54
N PHE A 237 -0.01 19.62 17.93
CA PHE A 237 1.35 19.81 17.42
C PHE A 237 1.65 18.88 16.25
N VAL A 238 2.32 19.43 15.24
CA VAL A 238 2.96 18.67 14.16
C VAL A 238 4.45 18.89 14.25
N VAL A 239 5.21 17.80 14.33
CA VAL A 239 6.67 17.83 14.36
C VAL A 239 7.20 17.11 13.14
N GLY A 240 8.04 17.79 12.36
CA GLY A 240 8.77 17.21 11.27
C GLY A 240 10.27 17.24 11.55
N VAL A 241 10.94 16.12 11.28
CA VAL A 241 12.39 15.97 11.36
C VAL A 241 12.93 15.43 10.04
N PHE A 242 13.98 16.09 9.55
CA PHE A 242 14.80 15.65 8.44
C PHE A 242 16.23 15.42 8.95
N MET A 243 16.87 14.34 8.50
CA MET A 243 18.30 14.11 8.69
C MET A 243 18.93 13.72 7.35
N GLY A 244 20.12 14.27 7.07
CA GLY A 244 20.80 14.06 5.80
C GLY A 244 22.08 14.89 5.69
N ASN A 245 22.89 14.58 4.68
CA ASN A 245 24.09 15.37 4.39
C ASN A 245 23.75 16.42 3.33
N PHE A 246 24.07 17.68 3.58
CA PHE A 246 23.66 18.76 2.67
C PHE A 246 24.39 18.72 1.32
N ASP A 247 25.57 18.09 1.27
CA ASP A 247 26.30 17.76 0.04
C ASP A 247 25.69 16.56 -0.73
N GLY A 248 24.62 15.97 -0.21
CA GLY A 248 23.91 14.85 -0.80
C GLY A 248 24.58 13.50 -0.62
N LYS A 249 25.72 13.38 0.08
CA LYS A 249 26.39 12.07 0.28
C LYS A 249 25.47 11.10 1.03
N PRO A 250 25.33 9.86 0.55
CA PRO A 250 24.49 8.87 1.22
C PRO A 250 25.14 8.35 2.50
N SER A 251 24.33 7.84 3.42
CA SER A 251 24.78 7.08 4.59
C SER A 251 23.78 5.99 4.93
N ARG A 252 24.25 4.77 5.17
CA ARG A 252 23.39 3.64 5.60
C ARG A 252 22.66 3.89 6.92
N ALA A 253 23.10 4.87 7.70
CA ALA A 253 22.40 5.27 8.92
C ALA A 253 21.17 6.15 8.65
N LEU A 254 20.98 6.64 7.43
CA LEU A 254 19.83 7.47 7.04
C LEU A 254 18.62 6.60 6.74
N VAL A 255 18.13 5.94 7.78
CA VAL A 255 16.85 5.23 7.79
C VAL A 255 15.88 6.03 8.65
N GLY A 256 14.74 6.47 8.08
CA GLY A 256 13.81 7.38 8.76
C GLY A 256 13.39 6.92 10.16
N ARG A 257 13.15 5.62 10.35
CA ARG A 257 12.75 5.04 11.65
C ARG A 257 13.87 5.06 12.70
N GLU A 258 15.14 5.00 12.28
CA GLU A 258 16.30 4.83 13.16
C GLU A 258 17.05 6.15 13.39
N ALA A 259 16.99 7.07 12.44
CA ALA A 259 17.65 8.38 12.50
C ALA A 259 16.69 9.48 12.92
N ALA A 260 15.73 9.83 12.06
CA ALA A 260 14.82 10.96 12.29
C ALA A 260 13.75 10.67 13.35
N GLY A 261 13.28 9.41 13.41
CA GLY A 261 12.23 8.96 14.33
C GLY A 261 12.54 9.25 15.80
N PRO A 262 13.67 8.78 16.36
CA PRO A 262 14.03 9.03 17.75
C PRO A 262 14.04 10.52 18.10
N LEU A 263 14.67 11.36 17.28
CA LEU A 263 14.71 12.81 17.51
C LEU A 263 13.32 13.45 17.51
N MET A 264 12.43 13.03 16.60
CA MET A 264 11.05 13.51 16.57
C MET A 264 10.30 13.14 17.87
N PHE A 265 10.50 11.92 18.39
CA PHE A 265 9.90 11.50 19.65
C PHE A 265 10.49 12.23 20.86
N ASP A 266 11.81 12.50 20.88
CA ASP A 266 12.45 13.31 21.92
C ASP A 266 11.86 14.74 21.95
N ILE A 267 11.57 15.32 20.78
CA ILE A 267 10.88 16.61 20.69
C ILE A 267 9.46 16.51 21.27
N PHE A 268 8.67 15.49 20.92
CA PHE A 268 7.33 15.32 21.49
C PHE A 268 7.33 15.10 23.00
N ASP A 269 8.26 14.28 23.50
CA ASP A 269 8.40 14.03 24.93
C ASP A 269 8.81 15.31 25.68
N THR A 270 9.69 16.13 25.08
CA THR A 270 10.04 17.47 25.58
C THR A 270 8.84 18.41 25.58
N LEU A 271 8.09 18.46 24.49
CA LEU A 271 6.89 19.29 24.36
C LEU A 271 5.83 18.92 25.40
N ARG A 272 5.60 17.62 25.64
CA ARG A 272 4.69 17.15 26.71
C ARG A 272 5.17 17.57 28.10
N ALA A 273 6.47 17.60 28.33
CA ALA A 273 7.04 18.02 29.62
C ALA A 273 6.87 19.53 29.88
N ILE A 274 6.98 20.38 28.85
CA ILE A 274 6.84 21.85 28.99
C ILE A 274 5.41 22.35 28.80
N THR A 275 4.55 21.58 28.14
CA THR A 275 3.13 21.86 27.93
C THR A 275 2.32 20.64 28.40
N PRO A 276 2.20 20.45 29.73
CA PRO A 276 1.30 19.44 30.26
C PRO A 276 -0.14 19.75 29.80
N ASP A 277 -0.96 18.71 29.66
CA ASP A 277 -2.41 18.84 29.42
C ASP A 277 -2.91 19.18 28.00
N TRP A 278 -2.08 19.06 26.95
CA TRP A 278 -2.65 19.03 25.59
C TRP A 278 -3.51 17.77 25.37
N PRO A 279 -4.60 17.87 24.57
CA PRO A 279 -5.41 16.70 24.22
C PRO A 279 -4.60 15.70 23.39
N GLU A 280 -4.83 14.40 23.56
CA GLU A 280 -4.19 13.38 22.73
C GLU A 280 -4.59 13.53 21.24
N VAL A 281 -3.74 12.99 20.35
CA VAL A 281 -3.75 13.19 18.87
C VAL A 281 -5.12 13.02 18.25
N VAL A 282 -5.87 12.04 18.73
CA VAL A 282 -7.23 11.79 18.30
C VAL A 282 -8.01 11.23 19.47
N PRO A 283 -9.25 11.69 19.73
CA PRO A 283 -10.10 11.04 20.72
C PRO A 283 -10.18 9.53 20.46
N ALA A 284 -10.32 8.75 21.54
CA ALA A 284 -10.37 7.29 21.47
C ALA A 284 -11.45 6.77 20.49
N SER A 285 -12.48 7.59 20.26
CA SER A 285 -13.56 7.38 19.30
C SER A 285 -13.58 8.51 18.26
N PRO A 286 -14.09 8.26 17.04
CA PRO A 286 -14.28 9.32 16.04
C PRO A 286 -15.14 10.46 16.60
N PRO A 287 -14.82 11.72 16.28
CA PRO A 287 -15.65 12.86 16.69
C PRO A 287 -17.10 12.68 16.23
N PRO A 288 -18.10 12.89 17.10
CA PRO A 288 -19.51 12.58 16.81
C PRO A 288 -20.11 13.39 15.65
N GLU A 289 -19.51 14.54 15.32
CA GLU A 289 -19.90 15.39 14.19
C GLU A 289 -19.46 14.84 12.82
N LEU A 290 -18.53 13.87 12.78
CA LEU A 290 -18.10 13.27 11.52
C LEU A 290 -19.07 12.19 11.07
N ASN A 291 -19.25 12.06 9.76
CA ASN A 291 -20.04 10.96 9.19
C ASN A 291 -19.20 9.67 9.16
N LEU A 292 -18.85 9.15 10.33
CA LEU A 292 -18.14 7.89 10.51
C LEU A 292 -19.05 6.90 11.24
N LYS A 293 -19.09 5.66 10.73
CA LYS A 293 -19.87 4.57 11.34
C LYS A 293 -18.99 3.36 11.58
N GLU A 294 -19.12 2.78 12.75
CA GLU A 294 -18.48 1.52 13.06
C GLU A 294 -19.26 0.36 12.42
N VAL A 295 -18.57 -0.50 11.69
CA VAL A 295 -19.14 -1.61 10.94
C VAL A 295 -18.31 -2.86 11.22
N GLU A 296 -18.99 -4.01 11.35
CA GLU A 296 -18.33 -5.30 11.44
C GLU A 296 -17.88 -5.78 10.05
N VAL A 297 -16.62 -6.17 9.95
CA VAL A 297 -16.00 -6.74 8.76
C VAL A 297 -15.38 -8.10 9.09
N CYS A 298 -15.21 -8.93 8.08
CA CYS A 298 -14.43 -10.14 8.15
C CYS A 298 -12.98 -9.82 8.56
N ALA A 299 -12.47 -10.49 9.59
CA ALA A 299 -11.12 -10.25 10.11
C ALA A 299 -10.00 -10.51 9.09
N VAL A 300 -10.26 -11.40 8.13
CA VAL A 300 -9.28 -11.85 7.14
C VAL A 300 -9.37 -11.03 5.84
N SER A 301 -10.58 -10.88 5.28
CA SER A 301 -10.77 -10.21 3.99
C SER A 301 -10.98 -8.69 4.10
N GLY A 302 -11.33 -8.18 5.27
CA GLY A 302 -11.73 -6.78 5.44
C GLY A 302 -13.06 -6.40 4.80
N LEU A 303 -13.75 -7.35 4.16
CA LEU A 303 -15.06 -7.15 3.53
C LEU A 303 -16.20 -7.39 4.53
N LEU A 304 -17.43 -6.98 4.20
CA LEU A 304 -18.58 -7.28 5.05
C LEU A 304 -18.72 -8.81 5.23
N PRO A 305 -18.95 -9.30 6.47
CA PRO A 305 -18.97 -10.73 6.72
C PRO A 305 -20.18 -11.37 6.03
N ASN A 306 -19.96 -12.53 5.43
CA ASN A 306 -21.03 -13.43 5.00
C ASN A 306 -21.35 -14.43 6.14
N PRO A 307 -22.36 -15.30 6.00
CA PRO A 307 -22.70 -16.30 7.03
C PRO A 307 -21.57 -17.27 7.39
N TYR A 308 -20.58 -17.45 6.51
CA TYR A 308 -19.48 -18.40 6.68
C TYR A 308 -18.23 -17.77 7.33
N CYS A 309 -18.26 -16.47 7.62
CA CYS A 309 -17.12 -15.77 8.19
C CYS A 309 -16.93 -16.11 9.68
N PRO A 310 -15.85 -16.81 10.07
CA PRO A 310 -15.67 -17.32 11.43
C PRO A 310 -15.27 -16.22 12.43
N HIS A 311 -14.55 -15.19 11.95
CA HIS A 311 -14.00 -14.13 12.79
C HIS A 311 -14.36 -12.76 12.22
N ARG A 312 -14.93 -11.90 13.07
CA ARG A 312 -15.37 -10.55 12.74
C ARG A 312 -14.62 -9.54 13.59
N VAL A 313 -14.31 -8.39 13.01
CA VAL A 313 -13.67 -7.25 13.69
C VAL A 313 -14.40 -5.97 13.30
N ARG A 314 -14.31 -4.96 14.15
CA ARG A 314 -14.89 -3.63 13.88
C ARG A 314 -13.91 -2.74 13.13
N THR A 315 -14.45 -1.88 12.26
CA THR A 315 -13.70 -0.81 11.59
C THR A 315 -14.62 0.36 11.30
N LEU A 316 -14.06 1.50 10.91
CA LEU A 316 -14.80 2.72 10.62
C LEU A 316 -15.02 2.87 9.10
N PHE A 317 -16.26 3.16 8.74
CA PHE A 317 -16.71 3.43 7.39
C PHE A 317 -17.12 4.90 7.26
N ILE A 318 -16.96 5.44 6.06
CA ILE A 318 -17.60 6.67 5.60
C ILE A 318 -18.87 6.25 4.86
N PRO A 319 -20.08 6.43 5.43
CA PRO A 319 -21.33 6.05 4.77
C PRO A 319 -21.47 6.67 3.39
N GLY A 320 -21.88 5.85 2.42
CA GLY A 320 -22.00 6.26 1.01
C GLY A 320 -20.68 6.32 0.22
N LYS A 321 -19.52 6.10 0.87
CA LYS A 321 -18.20 6.07 0.22
C LYS A 321 -17.46 4.75 0.42
N SER A 322 -17.30 4.30 1.66
CA SER A 322 -16.50 3.10 1.96
C SER A 322 -17.07 1.85 1.27
N PRO A 323 -16.21 0.92 0.83
CA PRO A 323 -16.64 -0.25 0.08
C PRO A 323 -17.45 -1.20 0.97
N ILE A 324 -18.62 -1.63 0.46
CA ILE A 324 -19.59 -2.50 1.15
C ILE A 324 -19.69 -3.89 0.51
N GLU A 325 -18.66 -4.31 -0.22
CA GLU A 325 -18.63 -5.64 -0.81
C GLU A 325 -18.66 -6.72 0.28
N GLN A 326 -19.43 -7.79 0.05
CA GLN A 326 -19.46 -8.95 0.93
C GLN A 326 -18.24 -9.85 0.72
N CYS A 327 -17.83 -10.51 1.79
CA CYS A 327 -16.72 -11.45 1.80
C CYS A 327 -16.95 -12.57 0.76
N ARG A 328 -16.00 -12.68 -0.18
CA ARG A 328 -15.91 -13.79 -1.14
C ARG A 328 -14.87 -14.84 -0.77
N LEU A 329 -14.10 -14.59 0.28
CA LEU A 329 -13.01 -15.47 0.71
C LEU A 329 -13.54 -16.72 1.43
N HIS A 330 -14.48 -16.57 2.36
CA HIS A 330 -15.05 -17.69 3.11
C HIS A 330 -16.23 -18.26 2.36
N ARG A 331 -16.17 -19.54 1.97
CA ARG A 331 -17.29 -20.23 1.32
C ARG A 331 -17.49 -21.61 1.95
N GLU A 332 -18.76 -21.99 2.07
CA GLU A 332 -19.14 -23.37 2.39
C GLU A 332 -18.96 -24.26 1.16
N VAL A 333 -18.42 -25.45 1.40
CA VAL A 333 -18.27 -26.53 0.42
C VAL A 333 -18.89 -27.77 1.03
N LEU A 334 -19.68 -28.48 0.24
CA LEU A 334 -20.15 -29.82 0.58
C LEU A 334 -19.05 -30.82 0.25
N VAL A 335 -18.60 -31.57 1.26
CA VAL A 335 -17.53 -32.55 1.13
C VAL A 335 -18.15 -33.95 1.27
N GLU A 336 -17.82 -34.84 0.36
CA GLU A 336 -18.26 -36.23 0.38
C GLU A 336 -17.56 -37.01 1.49
N ASP A 337 -18.34 -37.70 2.33
CA ASP A 337 -17.80 -38.40 3.50
C ASP A 337 -16.89 -39.57 3.10
N GLU A 338 -17.16 -40.22 1.96
CA GLU A 338 -16.40 -41.38 1.50
C GLU A 338 -15.09 -41.02 0.79
N THR A 339 -15.09 -39.95 -0.02
CA THR A 339 -13.96 -39.60 -0.89
C THR A 339 -13.14 -38.42 -0.37
N GLY A 340 -13.73 -37.57 0.49
CA GLY A 340 -13.16 -36.30 0.90
C GLY A 340 -13.14 -35.23 -0.22
N LEU A 341 -13.75 -35.50 -1.37
CA LEU A 341 -13.82 -34.57 -2.51
C LEU A 341 -15.00 -33.61 -2.36
N ALA A 342 -14.92 -32.47 -3.04
CA ALA A 342 -16.06 -31.55 -3.10
C ALA A 342 -17.19 -32.17 -3.94
N ALA A 343 -18.39 -32.21 -3.37
CA ALA A 343 -19.57 -32.79 -3.99
C ALA A 343 -20.05 -31.94 -5.17
N CYS A 344 -20.48 -32.59 -6.25
CA CYS A 344 -21.11 -31.89 -7.37
C CYS A 344 -22.52 -31.41 -7.00
N PRO A 345 -23.01 -30.28 -7.54
CA PRO A 345 -24.40 -29.83 -7.33
C PRO A 345 -25.44 -30.90 -7.68
N GLY A 346 -25.23 -31.65 -8.77
CA GLY A 346 -26.12 -32.74 -9.20
C GLY A 346 -26.04 -34.03 -8.37
N SER A 347 -25.06 -34.16 -7.47
CA SER A 347 -24.92 -35.32 -6.57
C SER A 347 -25.39 -35.04 -5.14
N ILE A 348 -25.90 -33.84 -4.85
CA ILE A 348 -26.43 -33.48 -3.53
C ILE A 348 -27.62 -34.40 -3.20
N GLY A 349 -27.49 -35.17 -2.12
CA GLY A 349 -28.48 -36.15 -1.67
C GLY A 349 -28.31 -37.57 -2.24
N ALA A 350 -27.47 -37.77 -3.26
CA ALA A 350 -27.11 -39.09 -3.77
C ALA A 350 -25.93 -39.70 -3.01
N VAL A 351 -25.08 -38.86 -2.41
CA VAL A 351 -23.94 -39.25 -1.58
C VAL A 351 -24.03 -38.59 -0.22
N ARG A 352 -23.46 -39.23 0.81
CA ARG A 352 -23.38 -38.66 2.15
C ARG A 352 -22.33 -37.54 2.15
N THR A 353 -22.73 -36.35 2.60
CA THR A 353 -21.88 -35.16 2.61
C THR A 353 -21.97 -34.43 3.94
N HIS A 354 -20.90 -33.74 4.32
CA HIS A 354 -20.91 -32.73 5.38
C HIS A 354 -20.52 -31.35 4.84
N LYS A 355 -20.89 -30.31 5.58
CA LYS A 355 -20.56 -28.91 5.27
C LYS A 355 -19.22 -28.54 5.92
N ALA A 356 -18.32 -27.96 5.15
CA ALA A 356 -17.07 -27.39 5.64
C ALA A 356 -16.83 -26.01 5.02
N VAL A 357 -16.21 -25.10 5.78
CA VAL A 357 -15.89 -23.74 5.30
C VAL A 357 -14.41 -23.65 4.98
N PHE A 358 -14.10 -23.08 3.81
CA PHE A 358 -12.72 -22.88 3.35
C PHE A 358 -12.45 -21.42 2.97
N GLU A 359 -11.18 -21.03 3.01
CA GLU A 359 -10.68 -19.75 2.52
C GLU A 359 -10.19 -19.89 1.07
N PHE A 360 -10.84 -19.18 0.14
CA PHE A 360 -10.54 -19.23 -1.29
C PHE A 360 -9.44 -18.24 -1.68
N TRP A 361 -8.23 -18.44 -1.13
CA TRP A 361 -7.06 -17.62 -1.45
C TRP A 361 -6.57 -17.85 -2.90
N PRO A 362 -6.11 -16.81 -3.60
CA PRO A 362 -5.50 -16.98 -4.90
C PRO A 362 -4.15 -17.72 -4.81
N SER A 363 -3.77 -18.41 -5.89
CA SER A 363 -2.58 -19.28 -5.92
C SER A 363 -1.26 -18.57 -5.61
N ASP A 364 -1.14 -17.28 -5.92
CA ASP A 364 0.01 -16.44 -5.59
C ASP A 364 0.12 -16.16 -4.08
N ALA A 365 -0.99 -15.93 -3.40
CA ALA A 365 -1.04 -15.80 -1.94
C ALA A 365 -0.75 -17.14 -1.25
N LEU A 366 -1.32 -18.25 -1.74
CA LEU A 366 -1.06 -19.59 -1.21
C LEU A 366 0.42 -19.97 -1.31
N GLU A 367 1.07 -19.67 -2.43
CA GLU A 367 2.50 -19.89 -2.61
C GLU A 367 3.33 -19.05 -1.63
N LEU A 368 2.95 -17.79 -1.38
CA LEU A 368 3.63 -16.98 -0.39
C LEU A 368 3.48 -17.55 1.03
N PHE A 369 2.26 -17.94 1.42
CA PHE A 369 2.04 -18.56 2.74
C PHE A 369 2.90 -19.81 2.91
N ARG A 370 2.98 -20.68 1.89
CA ARG A 370 3.83 -21.87 1.90
C ARG A 370 5.30 -21.53 2.12
N ARG A 371 5.83 -20.50 1.43
CA ARG A 371 7.21 -20.02 1.62
C ARG A 371 7.46 -19.48 3.02
N ALA A 372 6.45 -18.85 3.63
CA ALA A 372 6.49 -18.39 5.01
C ALA A 372 6.28 -19.53 6.05
N GLY A 373 6.17 -20.79 5.63
CA GLY A 373 5.90 -21.94 6.51
C GLY A 373 4.46 -22.01 7.02
N VAL A 374 3.54 -21.23 6.45
CA VAL A 374 2.12 -21.22 6.80
C VAL A 374 1.34 -22.03 5.78
N ILE A 375 0.80 -23.18 6.19
CA ILE A 375 -0.06 -23.98 5.33
C ILE A 375 -1.51 -23.52 5.56
N ARG A 376 -2.15 -22.99 4.51
CA ARG A 376 -3.58 -22.66 4.52
C ARG A 376 -4.38 -23.85 3.95
N PRO A 377 -5.40 -24.35 4.66
CA PRO A 377 -6.30 -25.35 4.11
C PRO A 377 -6.98 -24.82 2.84
N THR A 378 -6.90 -25.57 1.76
CA THR A 378 -7.61 -25.29 0.52
C THR A 378 -8.85 -26.17 0.42
N PRO A 379 -9.92 -25.72 -0.26
CA PRO A 379 -11.06 -26.58 -0.54
C PRO A 379 -10.60 -27.83 -1.30
N PRO A 380 -11.22 -29.01 -1.05
CA PRO A 380 -10.92 -30.21 -1.81
C PRO A 380 -11.32 -30.01 -3.28
N PRO A 381 -10.65 -30.68 -4.22
CA PRO A 381 -11.03 -30.62 -5.62
C PRO A 381 -12.41 -31.22 -5.84
N LEU A 382 -13.07 -30.80 -6.91
CA LEU A 382 -14.31 -31.41 -7.36
C LEU A 382 -14.11 -32.91 -7.64
N ALA A 383 -15.12 -33.72 -7.30
CA ALA A 383 -15.12 -35.13 -7.66
C ALA A 383 -15.03 -35.32 -9.19
N ASP A 384 -14.25 -36.30 -9.66
CA ASP A 384 -13.96 -36.48 -11.11
C ASP A 384 -15.22 -36.72 -11.98
N ARG A 385 -16.34 -37.11 -11.35
CA ARG A 385 -17.64 -37.27 -12.00
C ARG A 385 -18.37 -35.94 -12.29
N CYS A 386 -17.87 -34.81 -11.80
CA CYS A 386 -18.46 -33.49 -12.04
C CYS A 386 -18.19 -33.04 -13.48
N ARG A 387 -19.08 -33.41 -14.42
CA ARG A 387 -18.93 -33.13 -15.86
C ARG A 387 -19.48 -31.77 -16.31
N GLU A 388 -20.41 -31.18 -15.55
CA GLU A 388 -21.13 -29.95 -15.92
C GLU A 388 -21.45 -29.11 -14.68
N VAL A 389 -20.43 -28.49 -14.08
CA VAL A 389 -20.65 -27.49 -13.03
C VAL A 389 -20.56 -26.12 -13.67
N PRO A 390 -21.57 -25.24 -13.50
CA PRO A 390 -21.46 -23.86 -13.95
C PRO A 390 -20.17 -23.23 -13.37
N PRO A 391 -19.40 -22.48 -14.17
CA PRO A 391 -18.17 -21.86 -13.69
C PRO A 391 -18.50 -20.82 -12.60
N GLU A 392 -18.44 -21.23 -11.33
CA GLU A 392 -18.59 -20.34 -10.17
C GLU A 392 -17.21 -19.91 -9.61
N GLY A 393 -17.16 -18.71 -9.03
CA GLY A 393 -15.93 -18.15 -8.45
C GLY A 393 -15.13 -17.27 -9.42
N MET A 394 -13.89 -16.95 -9.06
CA MET A 394 -13.06 -16.03 -9.85
C MET A 394 -12.37 -16.74 -11.01
N PRO A 395 -12.45 -16.21 -12.25
CA PRO A 395 -11.68 -16.75 -13.37
C PRO A 395 -10.18 -16.55 -13.18
N PRO A 396 -9.34 -17.36 -13.83
CA PRO A 396 -7.89 -17.23 -13.76
C PRO A 396 -7.44 -15.83 -14.22
N ARG A 397 -6.46 -15.24 -13.52
CA ARG A 397 -5.88 -13.95 -13.89
C ARG A 397 -4.51 -14.16 -14.53
N ILE A 398 -4.40 -13.93 -15.84
CA ILE A 398 -3.11 -13.97 -16.54
C ILE A 398 -2.17 -12.90 -15.95
N THR A 399 -0.98 -13.32 -15.51
CA THR A 399 0.09 -12.43 -15.01
C THR A 399 1.26 -12.34 -15.99
N SER A 400 1.40 -13.34 -16.88
CA SER A 400 2.29 -13.27 -18.04
C SER A 400 1.62 -13.93 -19.25
N PRO A 401 1.54 -13.24 -20.41
CA PRO A 401 2.05 -11.91 -20.72
C PRO A 401 1.41 -10.76 -19.94
N ARG A 402 2.19 -9.69 -19.77
CA ARG A 402 1.79 -8.46 -19.08
C ARG A 402 0.86 -7.61 -19.98
N PRO A 403 -0.14 -6.92 -19.43
CA PRO A 403 -1.02 -6.05 -20.22
C PRO A 403 -0.23 -4.96 -20.95
N GLY A 404 -0.59 -4.68 -22.20
CA GLY A 404 0.01 -3.60 -23.00
C GLY A 404 1.50 -3.77 -23.35
N SER A 405 2.10 -4.93 -23.04
CA SER A 405 3.53 -5.16 -23.26
C SER A 405 3.84 -5.52 -24.71
N ILE A 406 4.92 -4.95 -25.21
CA ILE A 406 5.55 -5.32 -26.49
C ILE A 406 6.76 -6.18 -26.15
N TYR A 407 6.78 -7.40 -26.68
CA TYR A 407 7.88 -8.34 -26.51
C TYR A 407 8.79 -8.28 -27.73
N ASN A 408 10.10 -8.21 -27.50
CA ASN A 408 11.08 -8.16 -28.58
C ASN A 408 11.70 -9.55 -28.77
N MET A 409 11.66 -10.04 -30.00
CA MET A 409 12.26 -11.30 -30.42
C MET A 409 13.63 -11.02 -31.04
N ARG A 410 14.69 -11.63 -30.51
CA ARG A 410 16.07 -11.51 -31.01
C ARG A 410 16.34 -12.55 -32.09
N LEU A 411 16.69 -12.12 -33.30
CA LEU A 411 16.97 -13.03 -34.40
C LEU A 411 18.16 -13.95 -34.05
N GLY A 412 18.03 -15.26 -34.32
CA GLY A 412 19.07 -16.27 -34.11
C GLY A 412 19.22 -16.81 -32.67
N MET A 413 18.48 -16.31 -31.67
CA MET A 413 18.57 -16.77 -30.27
C MET A 413 17.28 -17.47 -29.79
N HIS A 414 17.04 -18.69 -30.26
CA HIS A 414 15.81 -19.44 -29.96
C HIS A 414 15.61 -19.75 -28.46
N GLU A 415 16.68 -19.93 -27.68
CA GLU A 415 16.57 -20.18 -26.23
C GLU A 415 16.09 -18.96 -25.44
N VAL A 416 16.40 -17.75 -25.93
CA VAL A 416 16.05 -16.47 -25.27
C VAL A 416 14.67 -15.97 -25.71
N ASN A 417 14.19 -16.43 -26.87
CA ASN A 417 12.89 -16.05 -27.44
C ASN A 417 11.73 -16.88 -26.90
N ARG A 418 11.62 -17.06 -25.58
CA ARG A 418 10.53 -17.80 -24.94
C ARG A 418 9.76 -16.91 -23.97
N LEU A 419 8.45 -16.88 -24.13
CA LEU A 419 7.53 -16.17 -23.24
C LEU A 419 6.97 -17.15 -22.20
N PRO A 420 7.25 -16.97 -20.90
CA PRO A 420 6.57 -17.73 -19.86
C PRO A 420 5.10 -17.31 -19.80
N LEU A 421 4.21 -18.29 -19.75
CA LEU A 421 2.78 -18.13 -19.55
C LEU A 421 2.46 -18.45 -18.10
N LYS A 422 1.84 -17.49 -17.40
CA LYS A 422 1.54 -17.59 -15.97
C LYS A 422 0.16 -17.01 -15.67
N ALA A 423 -0.58 -17.68 -14.81
CA ALA A 423 -1.87 -17.24 -14.32
C ALA A 423 -1.96 -17.46 -12.81
N VAL A 424 -2.78 -16.63 -12.17
CA VAL A 424 -3.18 -16.79 -10.77
C VAL A 424 -4.60 -17.34 -10.76
N CYS A 425 -4.83 -18.40 -10.00
CA CYS A 425 -6.10 -19.11 -9.96
C CYS A 425 -6.69 -19.05 -8.55
N GLU A 426 -8.00 -19.25 -8.44
CA GLU A 426 -8.68 -19.38 -7.15
C GLU A 426 -8.28 -20.70 -6.45
N ALA A 427 -8.37 -20.77 -5.12
CA ALA A 427 -8.13 -22.03 -4.40
C ALA A 427 -9.07 -23.14 -4.87
N GLY A 428 -8.56 -24.38 -4.88
CA GLY A 428 -9.27 -25.56 -5.37
C GLY A 428 -8.95 -25.94 -6.82
N VAL A 429 -8.46 -24.98 -7.62
CA VAL A 429 -7.96 -25.26 -8.97
C VAL A 429 -6.64 -26.03 -8.88
N ARG A 430 -6.55 -27.16 -9.60
CA ARG A 430 -5.31 -27.95 -9.71
C ARG A 430 -4.56 -27.62 -10.98
N THR A 431 -5.29 -27.57 -12.09
CA THR A 431 -4.71 -27.50 -13.43
C THR A 431 -5.28 -26.35 -14.25
N VAL A 432 -4.45 -25.84 -15.16
CA VAL A 432 -4.83 -24.84 -16.15
C VAL A 432 -4.39 -25.27 -17.55
N HIS A 433 -5.25 -25.05 -18.52
CA HIS A 433 -5.06 -25.36 -19.93
C HIS A 433 -4.75 -24.08 -20.70
N TRP A 434 -3.61 -24.05 -21.40
CA TRP A 434 -3.13 -22.87 -22.11
C TRP A 434 -3.31 -22.98 -23.62
N PHE A 435 -3.70 -21.86 -24.21
CA PHE A 435 -3.85 -21.69 -25.64
C PHE A 435 -3.19 -20.38 -26.08
N VAL A 436 -2.56 -20.38 -27.25
CA VAL A 436 -2.18 -19.15 -27.95
C VAL A 436 -2.85 -19.18 -29.32
N ASP A 437 -3.64 -18.14 -29.59
CA ASP A 437 -4.54 -18.03 -30.71
C ASP A 437 -5.52 -19.21 -30.76
N ALA A 438 -5.41 -20.09 -31.76
CA ALA A 438 -6.21 -21.31 -31.90
C ALA A 438 -5.47 -22.59 -31.48
N ARG A 439 -4.21 -22.48 -31.01
CA ARG A 439 -3.35 -23.63 -30.72
C ARG A 439 -3.35 -23.97 -29.23
N TYR A 440 -3.67 -25.21 -28.90
CA TYR A 440 -3.46 -25.77 -27.56
C TYR A 440 -1.97 -26.00 -27.31
N LEU A 441 -1.46 -25.49 -26.18
CA LEU A 441 -0.05 -25.62 -25.81
C LEU A 441 0.19 -26.73 -24.80
N GLY A 442 -0.79 -27.00 -23.93
CA GLY A 442 -0.68 -28.00 -22.88
C GLY A 442 -1.36 -27.56 -21.59
N GLU A 443 -1.29 -28.44 -20.60
CA GLU A 443 -1.74 -28.20 -19.23
C GLU A 443 -0.56 -27.92 -18.29
N ALA A 444 -0.83 -27.24 -17.20
CA ALA A 444 0.15 -26.99 -16.14
C ALA A 444 -0.55 -26.87 -14.78
N ASP A 445 0.18 -27.20 -13.72
CA ASP A 445 -0.24 -26.88 -12.35
C ASP A 445 -0.35 -25.36 -12.15
N THR A 446 -1.18 -24.92 -11.20
CA THR A 446 -1.40 -23.49 -10.92
C THR A 446 -0.15 -22.72 -10.48
N THR A 447 0.93 -23.40 -10.11
CA THR A 447 2.23 -22.81 -9.74
C THR A 447 3.29 -22.95 -10.84
N ALA A 448 3.06 -23.82 -11.82
CA ALA A 448 3.98 -24.07 -12.92
C ALA A 448 3.80 -23.02 -14.05
N SER A 449 4.80 -22.91 -14.91
CA SER A 449 4.73 -22.05 -16.10
C SER A 449 5.04 -22.82 -17.36
N LEU A 450 4.15 -22.73 -18.34
CA LEU A 450 4.46 -23.14 -19.71
C LEU A 450 5.25 -22.04 -20.42
N THR A 451 6.03 -22.42 -21.42
CA THR A 451 6.77 -21.44 -22.23
C THR A 451 6.34 -21.55 -23.67
N TRP A 452 6.06 -20.40 -24.28
CA TRP A 452 5.68 -20.29 -25.68
C TRP A 452 6.83 -19.65 -26.48
N PRO A 453 7.28 -20.23 -27.61
CA PRO A 453 8.28 -19.60 -28.47
C PRO A 453 7.69 -18.32 -29.06
N LEU A 454 8.41 -17.20 -28.97
CA LEU A 454 7.96 -15.93 -29.52
C LEU A 454 7.83 -16.04 -31.04
N GLU A 455 6.66 -15.68 -31.57
CA GLU A 455 6.40 -15.48 -32.99
C GLU A 455 6.04 -14.01 -33.21
N VAL A 456 6.55 -13.39 -34.29
CA VAL A 456 6.30 -11.97 -34.57
C VAL A 456 4.85 -11.79 -34.98
N GLY A 457 4.15 -10.85 -34.33
CA GLY A 457 2.75 -10.60 -34.63
C GLY A 457 1.95 -10.14 -33.42
N ARG A 458 0.63 -10.03 -33.61
CA ARG A 458 -0.34 -9.85 -32.53
C ARG A 458 -0.92 -11.21 -32.20
N HIS A 459 -0.84 -11.59 -30.94
CA HIS A 459 -1.28 -12.89 -30.45
C HIS A 459 -2.29 -12.70 -29.31
N THR A 460 -3.14 -13.70 -29.10
CA THR A 460 -4.03 -13.79 -27.94
C THR A 460 -3.75 -15.06 -27.17
N VAL A 461 -3.25 -14.91 -25.94
CA VAL A 461 -3.18 -16.03 -25.01
C VAL A 461 -4.54 -16.24 -24.34
N ARG A 462 -4.93 -17.49 -24.14
CA ARG A 462 -6.10 -17.87 -23.32
C ARG A 462 -5.68 -18.93 -22.31
N VAL A 463 -6.29 -18.88 -21.14
CA VAL A 463 -6.14 -19.87 -20.09
C VAL A 463 -7.52 -20.30 -19.61
N VAL A 464 -7.73 -21.60 -19.43
CA VAL A 464 -8.96 -22.20 -18.89
C VAL A 464 -8.56 -23.04 -17.69
N ASP A 465 -9.21 -22.86 -16.54
CA ASP A 465 -8.98 -23.72 -15.38
C ASP A 465 -9.82 -25.00 -15.43
N ASP A 466 -9.49 -25.98 -14.58
CA ASP A 466 -10.22 -27.24 -14.45
C ASP A 466 -11.66 -27.12 -13.92
N HIS A 467 -12.08 -25.90 -13.58
CA HIS A 467 -13.47 -25.55 -13.25
C HIS A 467 -14.20 -24.90 -14.44
N GLY A 468 -13.58 -24.86 -15.62
CA GLY A 468 -14.15 -24.33 -16.86
C GLY A 468 -14.17 -22.79 -16.96
N ARG A 469 -13.52 -22.08 -16.02
CA ARG A 469 -13.42 -20.61 -16.06
C ARG A 469 -12.25 -20.20 -16.96
N ALA A 470 -12.44 -19.15 -17.73
CA ALA A 470 -11.46 -18.73 -18.73
C ALA A 470 -11.06 -17.26 -18.60
N ALA A 471 -9.84 -16.95 -19.04
CA ALA A 471 -9.38 -15.60 -19.29
C ALA A 471 -8.55 -15.52 -20.56
N ALA A 472 -8.54 -14.34 -21.17
CA ALA A 472 -7.81 -14.08 -22.40
C ALA A 472 -7.01 -12.77 -22.30
N ARG A 473 -5.89 -12.70 -23.04
CA ARG A 473 -5.08 -11.49 -23.14
C ARG A 473 -4.38 -11.40 -24.48
N SER A 474 -4.48 -10.23 -25.11
CA SER A 474 -3.71 -9.91 -26.31
C SER A 474 -2.35 -9.31 -25.97
N PHE A 475 -1.35 -9.64 -26.78
CA PHE A 475 0.01 -9.08 -26.70
C PHE A 475 0.62 -8.95 -28.10
N VAL A 476 1.71 -8.17 -28.21
CA VAL A 476 2.40 -7.93 -29.48
C VAL A 476 3.85 -8.34 -29.36
N VAL A 477 4.36 -9.04 -30.36
CA VAL A 477 5.76 -9.41 -30.50
C VAL A 477 6.32 -8.69 -31.72
N ARG A 478 7.49 -8.05 -31.56
CA ARG A 478 8.23 -7.38 -32.65
C ARG A 478 9.60 -8.03 -32.83
N ALA A 479 10.10 -8.04 -34.06
CA ALA A 479 11.48 -8.41 -34.32
C ALA A 479 12.41 -7.27 -33.86
N GLU A 480 13.42 -7.60 -33.06
CA GLU A 480 14.51 -6.69 -32.73
C GLU A 480 15.57 -6.82 -33.83
N VAL A 481 15.67 -5.81 -34.70
CA VAL A 481 16.78 -5.70 -35.65
C VAL A 481 17.93 -5.05 -34.89
N GLY A 482 19.01 -5.80 -34.66
CA GLY A 482 20.20 -5.28 -33.98
C GLY A 482 20.68 -3.98 -34.62
N ARG A 483 21.00 -2.98 -33.80
CA ARG A 483 21.82 -1.84 -34.22
C ARG A 483 23.28 -2.23 -34.23
#